data_AF-X1KKU8-F1
#
_entry.id   AF-X1KKU8-F1
#
_cell.length_a   1.000
_cell.length_b   1.000
_cell.length_c   1.000
_cell.angle_alpha   90.00
_cell.angle_beta   90.00
_cell.angle_gamma   90.00
#
_symmetry.space_group_name_H-M   'P 1'
#
loop_
_entity.id
_entity.type
_entity.pdbx_description
1 polymer ?
#
loop_
_entity_poly.entity_id
_entity_poly.type
_entity_poly.pdbx_seq_one_letter_code
_entity_poly.pdbx_strand_id
1 'polypeptide(L)'
;MTNATKINSLDAFFNPQSIAVIGVSSDPHKVGSVILSNVLQNQMGIRIYPVNPRLNEVAGLKCYPSIMDIPGKVDLAVISLPAAFVLDTIKECIKKETQAAIIISAGFGETESGKELEIELKKTITQSKMRVIGPNTLGILLPGKLNTFFLPYD
;
A
#
# COMPACT_ATOMS: atom_id res chain seq x y z
N MET A 1 17.24 -24.70 23.43
CA MET A 1 17.20 -23.28 23.01
C MET A 1 16.54 -23.20 21.64
N THR A 2 15.22 -23.29 21.60
CA THR A 2 14.42 -23.12 20.38
C THR A 2 14.00 -21.66 20.33
N ASN A 3 14.78 -20.83 19.65
CA ASN A 3 14.35 -19.48 19.27
C ASN A 3 13.21 -19.66 18.26
N ALA A 4 11.97 -19.73 18.76
CA ALA A 4 10.81 -19.42 17.95
C ALA A 4 10.99 -17.97 17.49
N THR A 5 11.37 -17.79 16.22
CA THR A 5 11.38 -16.49 15.56
C THR A 5 9.99 -15.90 15.78
N LYS A 6 9.86 -14.87 16.63
CA LYS A 6 8.63 -14.11 16.76
C LYS A 6 8.32 -13.59 15.36
N ILE A 7 7.37 -14.21 14.67
CA ILE A 7 6.73 -13.62 13.51
C ILE A 7 5.93 -12.45 14.09
N ASN A 8 6.56 -11.28 14.20
CA ASN A 8 5.84 -10.06 14.53
C ASN A 8 4.95 -9.75 13.33
N SER A 9 3.70 -10.22 13.41
CA SER A 9 2.72 -10.19 12.34
C SER A 9 2.42 -8.79 11.79
N LEU A 10 2.90 -7.73 12.45
CA LEU A 10 2.68 -6.33 12.09
C LEU A 10 3.96 -5.57 11.72
N ASP A 11 5.14 -6.21 11.72
CA ASP A 11 6.41 -5.52 11.48
C ASP A 11 6.44 -4.79 10.13
N ALA A 12 5.79 -5.34 9.10
CA ALA A 12 5.71 -4.71 7.79
C ALA A 12 4.99 -3.34 7.79
N PHE A 13 4.14 -3.05 8.78
CA PHE A 13 3.53 -1.73 8.93
C PHE A 13 4.45 -0.70 9.60
N PHE A 14 5.37 -1.17 10.45
CA PHE A 14 6.14 -0.30 11.33
C PHE A 14 7.62 -0.18 10.97
N ASN A 15 8.19 -1.21 10.33
CA ASN A 15 9.57 -1.30 9.91
C ASN A 15 9.75 -1.92 8.50
N PRO A 16 8.96 -1.51 7.48
CA PRO A 16 9.14 -2.05 6.12
C PRO A 16 10.53 -1.68 5.58
N GLN A 17 11.14 -2.59 4.81
CA GLN A 17 12.37 -2.30 4.04
C GLN A 17 12.05 -1.85 2.61
N SER A 18 10.80 -2.07 2.17
CA SER A 18 10.30 -1.71 0.85
C SER A 18 8.81 -1.37 0.89
N ILE A 19 8.44 -0.29 0.19
CA ILE A 19 7.06 0.17 0.06
C ILE A 19 6.70 0.33 -1.42
N ALA A 20 5.56 -0.26 -1.82
CA ALA A 20 4.91 0.07 -3.08
C ALA A 20 3.79 1.11 -2.82
N VAL A 21 3.81 2.23 -3.53
CA VAL A 21 2.73 3.24 -3.50
C VAL A 21 1.93 3.10 -4.78
N ILE A 22 0.72 2.54 -4.67
CA ILE A 22 -0.12 2.15 -5.80
C ILE A 22 -1.25 3.17 -5.98
N GLY A 23 -1.39 3.69 -7.21
CA GLY A 23 -2.34 4.76 -7.53
C GLY A 23 -1.74 6.16 -7.56
N VAL A 24 -0.41 6.28 -7.70
CA VAL A 24 0.27 7.56 -7.92
C VAL A 24 -0.19 8.21 -9.22
N SER A 25 0.01 9.53 -9.38
CA SER A 25 -0.33 10.27 -10.59
C SER A 25 0.78 11.26 -10.94
N SER A 26 0.75 11.79 -12.17
CA SER A 26 1.57 12.96 -12.54
C SER A 26 1.06 14.25 -11.90
N ASP A 27 -0.21 14.28 -11.49
CA ASP A 27 -0.79 15.36 -10.69
C ASP A 27 -0.33 15.23 -9.23
N PRO A 28 0.43 16.19 -8.68
CA PRO A 28 0.96 16.12 -7.33
C PRO A 28 -0.11 16.25 -6.25
N HIS A 29 -1.32 16.73 -6.58
CA HIS A 29 -2.39 16.94 -5.61
C HIS A 29 -3.28 15.71 -5.42
N LYS A 30 -3.12 14.67 -6.24
CA LYS A 30 -3.88 13.43 -6.05
C LYS A 30 -3.37 12.65 -4.86
N VAL A 31 -4.30 11.96 -4.19
CA VAL A 31 -4.08 11.13 -2.99
C VAL A 31 -2.80 10.30 -3.08
N GLY A 32 -2.63 9.50 -4.14
CA GLY A 32 -1.44 8.65 -4.31
C GLY A 32 -0.13 9.43 -4.44
N SER A 33 -0.16 10.60 -5.06
CA SER A 33 1.01 11.48 -5.20
C SER A 33 1.38 12.16 -3.88
N VAL A 34 0.38 12.57 -3.09
CA VAL A 34 0.60 13.11 -1.74
C VAL A 34 1.21 12.04 -0.83
N ILE A 35 0.67 10.82 -0.86
CA ILE A 35 1.23 9.68 -0.13
C ILE A 35 2.68 9.43 -0.56
N LEU A 36 2.97 9.42 -1.87
CA LEU A 36 4.33 9.23 -2.37
C LEU A 36 5.28 10.30 -1.83
N SER A 37 4.88 11.58 -1.88
CA SER A 37 5.66 12.70 -1.34
C SER A 37 5.96 12.51 0.15
N ASN A 38 4.95 12.14 0.94
CA ASN A 38 5.10 11.89 2.37
C ASN A 38 6.02 10.71 2.68
N VAL A 39 5.90 9.61 1.92
CA VAL A 39 6.76 8.43 2.07
C VAL A 39 8.20 8.76 1.65
N LEU A 40 8.42 9.60 0.63
CA LEU A 40 9.77 10.02 0.21
C LEU A 40 10.54 10.77 1.29
N GLN A 41 9.86 11.44 2.22
CA GLN A 41 10.46 12.14 3.36
C GLN A 41 10.81 11.22 4.54
N ASN A 42 10.66 9.90 4.39
CA ASN A 42 11.01 8.94 5.44
C ASN A 42 12.49 9.02 5.87
N GLN A 43 12.77 8.71 7.13
CA GLN A 43 14.13 8.66 7.68
C GLN A 43 14.66 7.22 7.83
N MET A 44 13.96 6.25 7.23
CA MET A 44 14.16 4.82 7.48
C MET A 44 14.99 4.14 6.38
N GLY A 45 15.35 4.85 5.31
CA GLY A 45 16.13 4.30 4.19
C GLY A 45 15.34 3.25 3.38
N ILE A 46 14.02 3.40 3.31
CA ILE A 46 13.11 2.45 2.68
C ILE A 46 13.25 2.53 1.15
N ARG A 47 13.23 1.38 0.47
CA ARG A 47 13.07 1.35 -1.00
C ARG A 47 11.63 1.66 -1.39
N ILE A 48 11.43 2.67 -2.22
CA ILE A 48 10.09 3.14 -2.61
C ILE A 48 9.83 2.83 -4.08
N TYR A 49 8.68 2.23 -4.35
CA TYR A 49 8.25 1.83 -5.68
C TYR A 49 6.90 2.46 -6.02
N PRO A 50 6.86 3.55 -6.81
CA PRO A 50 5.60 4.06 -7.33
C PRO A 50 5.02 3.12 -8.38
N VAL A 51 3.70 2.88 -8.32
CA VAL A 51 3.00 1.98 -9.25
C VAL A 51 1.85 2.70 -9.95
N ASN A 52 1.94 2.79 -11.27
CA ASN A 52 0.93 3.30 -12.18
C ASN A 52 1.17 2.74 -13.60
N PRO A 53 0.18 2.08 -14.24
CA PRO A 53 0.33 1.47 -15.57
C PRO A 53 0.59 2.44 -16.72
N ARG A 54 0.42 3.75 -16.51
CA ARG A 54 0.54 4.79 -17.55
C ARG A 54 1.78 5.66 -17.39
N LEU A 55 2.52 5.52 -16.30
CA LEU A 55 3.69 6.34 -16.00
C LEU A 55 4.96 5.48 -16.05
N ASN A 56 6.01 6.02 -16.68
CA ASN A 56 7.34 5.40 -16.64
C ASN A 56 8.18 5.94 -15.47
N GLU A 57 7.89 7.16 -15.01
CA GLU A 57 8.59 7.85 -13.93
C GLU A 57 7.62 8.79 -13.18
N VAL A 58 7.83 8.98 -11.88
CA VAL A 58 7.16 9.99 -11.06
C VAL A 58 8.07 10.39 -9.89
N ALA A 59 8.15 11.69 -9.58
CA ALA A 59 9.01 12.22 -8.52
C ALA A 59 10.49 11.77 -8.61
N GLY A 60 11.02 11.63 -9.84
CA GLY A 60 12.40 11.17 -10.08
C GLY A 60 12.63 9.67 -9.85
N LEU A 61 11.57 8.91 -9.58
CA LEU A 61 11.62 7.46 -9.39
C LEU A 61 11.01 6.72 -10.57
N LYS A 62 11.64 5.61 -10.96
CA LYS A 62 11.04 4.66 -11.91
C LYS A 62 9.68 4.20 -11.40
N CYS A 63 8.67 4.35 -12.25
CA CYS A 63 7.31 3.89 -11.97
C CYS A 63 7.06 2.54 -12.65
N TYR A 64 6.42 1.63 -11.93
CA TYR A 64 6.13 0.27 -12.39
C TYR A 64 4.65 0.16 -12.80
N PRO A 65 4.33 -0.62 -13.85
CA PRO A 65 2.95 -0.72 -14.28
C PRO A 65 2.07 -1.55 -13.34
N SER A 66 2.62 -2.61 -12.74
CA SER A 66 2.02 -3.37 -11.64
C SER A 66 3.05 -3.61 -10.53
N ILE A 67 2.56 -3.93 -9.33
CA ILE A 67 3.39 -4.42 -8.22
C ILE A 67 4.16 -5.70 -8.60
N MET A 68 3.64 -6.48 -9.56
CA MET A 68 4.28 -7.69 -10.05
C MET A 68 5.61 -7.39 -10.76
N ASP A 69 5.72 -6.23 -11.42
CA ASP A 69 6.91 -5.82 -12.20
C ASP A 69 8.04 -5.27 -11.34
N ILE A 70 7.79 -4.99 -10.06
CA ILE A 70 8.81 -4.50 -9.13
C ILE A 70 9.88 -5.58 -8.95
N PRO A 71 11.18 -5.29 -9.15
CA PRO A 71 12.22 -6.25 -8.86
C PRO A 71 12.36 -6.47 -7.34
N GLY A 72 12.37 -7.73 -6.93
CA GLY A 72 12.55 -8.11 -5.52
C GLY A 72 11.25 -8.08 -4.70
N LYS A 73 11.43 -7.96 -3.37
CA LYS A 73 10.35 -8.04 -2.38
C LYS A 73 9.72 -6.67 -2.14
N VAL A 74 8.42 -6.70 -1.81
CA VAL A 74 7.64 -5.57 -1.30
C VAL A 74 7.12 -5.95 0.08
N ASP A 75 7.46 -5.20 1.11
CA ASP A 75 6.98 -5.49 2.46
C ASP A 75 5.59 -4.89 2.70
N LEU A 76 5.40 -3.65 2.22
CA LEU A 76 4.17 -2.89 2.44
C LEU A 76 3.66 -2.29 1.13
N ALA A 77 2.38 -2.49 0.82
CA ALA A 77 1.68 -1.78 -0.25
C ALA A 77 0.74 -0.71 0.31
N VAL A 78 0.78 0.50 -0.21
CA VAL A 78 -0.18 1.57 0.11
C VAL A 78 -1.05 1.82 -1.13
N ILE A 79 -2.35 1.56 -1.02
CA ILE A 79 -3.27 1.47 -2.16
C ILE A 79 -4.27 2.63 -2.13
N SER A 80 -4.21 3.45 -3.17
CA SER A 80 -5.03 4.65 -3.38
C SER A 80 -5.70 4.65 -4.76
N LEU A 81 -6.53 3.64 -5.02
CA LEU A 81 -7.22 3.42 -6.29
C LEU A 81 -8.74 3.52 -6.12
N PRO A 82 -9.52 3.77 -7.19
CA PRO A 82 -10.96 3.54 -7.13
C PRO A 82 -11.28 2.12 -6.63
N ALA A 83 -12.30 1.97 -5.78
CA ALA A 83 -12.65 0.72 -5.10
C ALA A 83 -12.66 -0.50 -6.04
N ALA A 84 -13.22 -0.34 -7.24
CA ALA A 84 -13.32 -1.37 -8.27
C ALA A 84 -11.99 -2.04 -8.66
N PHE A 85 -10.85 -1.35 -8.49
CA PHE A 85 -9.52 -1.88 -8.84
C PHE A 85 -8.76 -2.45 -7.63
N VAL A 86 -9.24 -2.20 -6.41
CA VAL A 86 -8.52 -2.57 -5.18
C VAL A 86 -8.46 -4.08 -5.00
N LEU A 87 -9.54 -4.80 -5.32
CA LEU A 87 -9.58 -6.25 -5.15
C LEU A 87 -8.52 -6.96 -6.00
N ASP A 88 -8.43 -6.60 -7.28
CA ASP A 88 -7.44 -7.19 -8.18
C ASP A 88 -6.02 -6.79 -7.78
N THR A 89 -5.82 -5.54 -7.35
CA THR A 89 -4.54 -5.09 -6.79
C THR A 89 -4.14 -5.91 -5.57
N ILE A 90 -5.09 -6.24 -4.68
CA ILE A 90 -4.85 -7.08 -3.50
C ILE A 90 -4.48 -8.51 -3.89
N LYS A 91 -5.14 -9.08 -4.92
CA LYS A 91 -4.76 -10.39 -5.48
C LYS A 91 -3.33 -10.37 -6.02
N GLU A 92 -2.92 -9.30 -6.69
CA GLU A 92 -1.53 -9.11 -7.14
C GLU A 92 -0.56 -8.99 -5.96
N CYS A 93 -0.87 -8.20 -4.94
CA CYS A 93 -0.06 -8.08 -3.73
C CYS A 93 0.16 -9.44 -3.05
N ILE A 94 -0.89 -10.25 -2.95
CA ILE A 94 -0.82 -11.62 -2.38
C ILE A 94 0.08 -12.50 -3.25
N LYS A 95 -0.08 -12.45 -4.58
CA LYS A 95 0.77 -13.21 -5.51
C LYS A 95 2.24 -12.78 -5.47
N LYS A 96 2.50 -11.50 -5.18
CA LYS A 96 3.84 -10.93 -4.96
C LYS A 96 4.43 -11.29 -3.60
N GLU A 97 3.68 -12.00 -2.75
CA GLU A 97 4.02 -12.30 -1.36
C GLU A 97 4.25 -11.04 -0.51
N THR A 98 3.51 -9.97 -0.82
CA THR A 98 3.54 -8.73 -0.04
C THR A 98 3.05 -9.00 1.37
N GLN A 99 3.79 -8.56 2.38
CA GLN A 99 3.51 -8.92 3.77
C GLN A 99 2.29 -8.15 4.32
N ALA A 100 2.17 -6.87 3.96
CA ALA A 100 1.11 -6.00 4.44
C ALA A 100 0.58 -5.04 3.37
N ALA A 101 -0.68 -4.62 3.51
CA ALA A 101 -1.28 -3.56 2.70
C ALA A 101 -2.05 -2.55 3.55
N ILE A 102 -2.03 -1.28 3.15
CA ILE A 102 -2.86 -0.20 3.66
C ILE A 102 -3.77 0.24 2.53
N ILE A 103 -5.07 0.09 2.68
CA ILE A 103 -6.06 0.47 1.67
C ILE A 103 -6.68 1.81 2.09
N ILE A 104 -6.20 2.89 1.50
CA ILE A 104 -6.70 4.26 1.73
C ILE A 104 -8.10 4.45 1.14
N SER A 105 -8.36 3.72 0.06
CA SER A 105 -9.52 3.85 -0.81
C SER A 105 -10.85 3.65 -0.07
N ALA A 106 -11.81 4.54 -0.30
CA ALA A 106 -13.21 4.41 0.11
C ALA A 106 -14.06 3.77 -1.02
N GLY A 107 -15.36 3.63 -0.82
CA GLY A 107 -16.35 3.00 -1.71
C GLY A 107 -16.67 1.54 -1.37
N PHE A 108 -16.51 1.13 -0.12
CA PHE A 108 -16.70 -0.26 0.34
C PHE A 108 -17.98 -0.38 1.18
N GLY A 109 -17.95 -1.12 2.29
CA GLY A 109 -19.11 -1.47 3.11
C GLY A 109 -19.80 -0.28 3.77
N GLU A 110 -19.18 0.91 3.76
CA GLU A 110 -19.83 2.17 4.11
C GLU A 110 -20.82 2.66 3.05
N THR A 111 -20.82 2.06 1.86
CA THR A 111 -21.74 2.35 0.76
C THR A 111 -22.57 1.12 0.40
N GLU A 112 -23.80 1.32 -0.07
CA GLU A 112 -24.70 0.23 -0.43
C GLU A 112 -24.17 -0.61 -1.60
N SER A 113 -23.58 0.04 -2.60
CA SER A 113 -22.96 -0.59 -3.76
C SER A 113 -21.61 -1.28 -3.46
N GLY A 114 -20.95 -0.94 -2.35
CA GLY A 114 -19.62 -1.45 -2.01
C GLY A 114 -19.62 -2.64 -1.04
N LYS A 115 -20.79 -3.04 -0.51
CA LYS A 115 -20.91 -4.15 0.45
C LYS A 115 -20.41 -5.48 -0.10
N GLU A 116 -20.82 -5.85 -1.32
CA GLU A 116 -20.39 -7.10 -1.95
C GLU A 116 -18.88 -7.12 -2.21
N LEU A 117 -18.33 -5.99 -2.68
CA LEU A 117 -16.91 -5.82 -2.90
C LEU A 117 -16.11 -5.95 -1.60
N GLU A 118 -16.60 -5.39 -0.48
CA GLU A 118 -15.95 -5.54 0.82
C GLU A 118 -15.98 -6.99 1.33
N ILE A 119 -17.09 -7.71 1.11
CA ILE A 119 -17.20 -9.14 1.45
C ILE A 119 -16.15 -9.94 0.67
N GLU A 120 -16.04 -9.72 -0.64
CA GLU A 120 -15.06 -10.43 -1.47
C GLU A 120 -13.61 -10.06 -1.10
N LEU A 121 -13.36 -8.78 -0.83
CA LEU A 121 -12.06 -8.28 -0.36
C LEU A 121 -11.67 -8.96 0.96
N LYS A 122 -12.55 -8.96 1.95
CA LYS A 122 -12.32 -9.62 3.24
C LYS A 122 -12.07 -11.11 3.09
N LYS A 123 -12.87 -11.81 2.27
CA LYS A 123 -12.68 -13.23 1.97
C LYS A 123 -11.31 -13.50 1.34
N THR A 124 -10.90 -12.68 0.39
CA THR A 124 -9.59 -12.80 -0.29
C THR A 124 -8.44 -12.61 0.70
N ILE A 125 -8.54 -11.60 1.57
CA ILE A 125 -7.50 -11.30 2.57
C ILE A 125 -7.40 -12.42 3.61
N THR A 126 -8.52 -12.92 4.15
CA THR A 126 -8.53 -13.95 5.21
C THR A 126 -8.00 -15.31 4.75
N GLN A 127 -8.05 -15.57 3.45
CA GLN A 127 -7.47 -16.77 2.83
C GLN A 127 -5.96 -16.63 2.54
N SER A 128 -5.37 -15.47 2.83
CA SER A 128 -3.96 -15.16 2.59
C SER A 128 -3.17 -14.99 3.89
N LYS A 129 -1.84 -14.89 3.78
CA LYS A 129 -0.96 -14.51 4.90
C LYS A 129 -0.80 -12.99 5.06
N MET A 130 -1.29 -12.21 4.10
CA MET A 130 -1.12 -10.76 4.07
C MET A 130 -1.98 -10.09 5.14
N ARG A 131 -1.44 -9.07 5.80
CA ARG A 131 -2.18 -8.25 6.75
C ARG A 131 -2.66 -6.97 6.10
N VAL A 132 -3.86 -6.52 6.46
CA VAL A 132 -4.45 -5.32 5.85
C VAL A 132 -4.97 -4.36 6.90
N ILE A 133 -4.69 -3.08 6.72
CA ILE A 133 -5.35 -1.96 7.39
C ILE A 133 -6.24 -1.25 6.36
N GLY A 134 -7.47 -0.93 6.77
CA GLY A 134 -8.51 -0.40 5.88
C GLY A 134 -9.51 -1.48 5.45
N PRO A 135 -10.31 -1.24 4.38
CA PRO A 135 -10.30 -0.05 3.52
C PRO A 135 -10.77 1.23 4.23
N ASN A 136 -10.79 2.35 3.50
CA ASN A 136 -11.28 3.64 3.99
C ASN A 136 -10.56 4.12 5.26
N THR A 137 -9.24 4.33 5.15
CA THR A 137 -8.39 4.79 6.26
C THR A 137 -7.52 5.95 5.84
N LEU A 138 -7.03 6.71 6.82
CA LEU A 138 -6.02 7.75 6.60
C LEU A 138 -4.64 7.16 6.31
N GLY A 139 -4.32 5.97 6.84
CA GLY A 139 -3.01 5.34 6.74
C GLY A 139 -2.33 5.19 8.09
N ILE A 140 -1.00 5.26 8.12
CA ILE A 140 -0.18 5.18 9.34
C ILE A 140 0.82 6.33 9.35
N LEU A 141 0.92 7.00 10.50
CA LEU A 141 1.94 7.99 10.79
C LEU A 141 2.85 7.48 11.91
N LEU A 142 4.14 7.37 11.62
CA LEU A 142 5.21 7.12 12.56
C LEU A 142 6.07 8.40 12.60
N PRO A 143 5.90 9.26 13.63
CA PRO A 143 6.58 10.55 13.69
C PRO A 143 8.09 10.42 13.50
N GLY A 144 8.64 11.23 12.60
CA GLY A 144 10.06 11.23 12.23
C GLY A 144 10.53 9.98 11.47
N LYS A 145 9.65 9.04 11.13
CA LYS A 145 10.03 7.75 10.53
C LYS A 145 9.36 7.51 9.19
N LEU A 146 8.04 7.42 9.18
CA LEU A 146 7.24 7.06 8.00
C LEU A 146 5.88 7.74 8.06
N ASN A 147 5.45 8.34 6.97
CA ASN A 147 4.13 8.93 6.83
C ASN A 147 3.45 8.37 5.57
N THR A 148 2.38 7.58 5.75
CA THR A 148 1.55 7.07 4.64
C THR A 148 0.20 7.78 4.51
N PHE A 149 0.01 8.89 5.23
CA PHE A 149 -1.20 9.69 5.11
C PHE A 149 -1.29 10.36 3.75
N PHE A 150 -2.53 10.59 3.28
CA PHE A 150 -2.81 11.38 2.09
C PHE A 150 -3.06 12.88 2.39
N LEU A 151 -2.79 13.30 3.62
CA LEU A 151 -2.81 14.70 4.02
C LEU A 151 -1.41 15.29 3.82
N PRO A 152 -1.27 16.51 3.29
CA PRO A 152 0.00 17.22 3.29
C PRO A 152 0.59 17.28 4.71
N TYR A 153 1.91 17.14 4.81
CA TYR A 153 2.63 17.20 6.06
C TYR A 153 3.64 18.35 5.96
N ASP A 154 3.39 19.42 6.71
CA ASP A 154 4.24 20.61 6.80
C ASP A 154 5.41 20.39 7.78
#